data_AF-A0AB73NY69-F1
#
_entry.id   AF-A0AB73NY69-F1
#
_cell.length_a   1.000
_cell.length_b   1.000
_cell.length_c   1.000
_cell.angle_alpha   90.00
_cell.angle_beta   90.00
_cell.angle_gamma   90.00
#
_symmetry.space_group_name_H-M   'P 1'
#
loop_
_entity.id
_entity.type
_entity.pdbx_description
1 polymer ?
#
loop_
_entity_poly.entity_id
_entity_poly.type
_entity_poly.pdbx_seq_one_letter_code
_entity_poly.pdbx_strand_id
1 'polypeptide(L)'
;MHHYSLENQVVIQPKLKSEEYFNTLQDSLTNGGELSEFEYKKILKDLNNDKSSTAICAIGYAHAMMGNNDDAINWFESFSPFTELVTLKAYGSLLKILGRNRDLINLTLNHTDSFKDIWFSWMSMEYYYIIGDVSNSARKAREFLSMLPENKNKERAEYSISQQLDSLSRVYKSGYCTPEQFKMVSDLTLDILDKYHYPLRYVELFYYEGEGASYEIGIFLDNDDFKTLSNLNDELIKRMIKIKELDTCEVTPCFSEGGMSNWRYIHGA
;
A
#
# COMPACT_ATOMS: atom_id res chain seq x y z
N MET A 1 -27.56 40.66 -46.21
CA MET A 1 -27.13 40.70 -44.80
C MET A 1 -26.91 39.27 -44.35
N HIS A 2 -25.65 38.86 -44.26
CA HIS A 2 -25.26 37.56 -43.70
C HIS A 2 -25.24 37.69 -42.17
N HIS A 3 -26.09 36.95 -41.48
CA HIS A 3 -25.95 36.69 -40.05
C HIS A 3 -25.04 35.48 -39.87
N TYR A 4 -23.80 35.73 -39.48
CA TYR A 4 -22.97 34.74 -38.79
C TYR A 4 -23.47 34.63 -37.35
N SER A 5 -23.98 33.45 -36.99
CA SER A 5 -24.19 33.05 -35.60
C SER A 5 -22.87 32.46 -35.10
N LEU A 6 -22.29 33.12 -34.10
CA LEU A 6 -21.08 32.73 -33.41
C LEU A 6 -21.18 31.30 -32.88
N GLU A 7 -20.15 30.51 -33.18
CA GLU A 7 -19.92 29.20 -32.62
C GLU A 7 -19.86 29.27 -31.09
N ASN A 8 -20.66 28.44 -30.43
CA ASN A 8 -20.50 28.12 -29.02
C ASN A 8 -19.14 27.41 -28.84
N GLN A 9 -18.11 28.18 -28.47
CA GLN A 9 -16.94 27.59 -27.83
C GLN A 9 -17.38 27.02 -26.49
N VAL A 10 -17.53 25.70 -26.44
CA VAL A 10 -17.68 24.95 -25.21
C VAL A 10 -16.39 25.14 -24.41
N VAL A 11 -16.42 26.06 -23.45
CA VAL A 11 -15.41 26.16 -22.40
C VAL A 11 -15.57 24.90 -21.55
N ILE A 12 -14.84 23.84 -21.90
CA ILE A 12 -14.69 22.68 -21.03
C ILE A 12 -14.05 23.22 -19.75
N GLN A 13 -14.81 23.22 -18.65
CA GLN A 13 -14.30 23.72 -17.37
C GLN A 13 -13.03 22.92 -17.00
N PRO A 14 -11.94 23.58 -16.59
CA PRO A 14 -10.67 22.90 -16.23
C PRO A 14 -10.83 21.70 -15.29
N LYS A 15 -11.81 21.77 -14.39
CA LYS A 15 -12.16 20.70 -13.46
C LYS A 15 -12.58 19.38 -14.13
N LEU A 16 -13.35 19.43 -15.22
CA LEU A 16 -13.73 18.23 -15.98
C LEU A 16 -12.51 17.59 -16.64
N LYS A 17 -11.57 18.43 -17.10
CA LYS A 17 -10.36 17.96 -17.79
C LYS A 17 -9.34 17.34 -16.82
N SER A 18 -9.19 17.87 -15.61
CA SER A 18 -8.30 17.27 -14.60
C SER A 18 -8.84 15.94 -14.07
N GLU A 19 -10.16 15.81 -13.94
CA GLU A 19 -10.82 14.53 -13.61
C GLU A 19 -10.61 13.47 -14.72
N GLU A 20 -10.77 13.84 -16.00
CA GLU A 20 -10.50 12.95 -17.14
C GLU A 20 -9.04 12.46 -17.16
N TYR A 21 -8.08 13.37 -16.98
CA TYR A 21 -6.67 12.99 -16.89
C TYR A 21 -6.38 12.11 -15.70
N PHE A 22 -6.88 12.46 -14.51
CA PHE A 22 -6.66 11.68 -13.31
C PHE A 22 -7.13 10.22 -13.48
N ASN A 23 -8.37 10.03 -13.96
CA ASN A 23 -8.93 8.69 -14.16
C ASN A 23 -8.13 7.90 -15.22
N THR A 24 -7.82 8.54 -16.36
CA THR A 24 -7.09 7.88 -17.45
C THR A 24 -5.68 7.46 -17.01
N LEU A 25 -4.95 8.35 -16.33
CA LEU A 25 -3.59 8.09 -15.87
C LEU A 25 -3.58 7.06 -14.73
N GLN A 26 -4.57 7.08 -13.84
CA GLN A 26 -4.70 6.08 -12.78
C GLN A 26 -4.86 4.67 -13.38
N ASP A 27 -5.75 4.52 -14.37
CA ASP A 27 -5.98 3.25 -15.04
C ASP A 27 -4.73 2.81 -15.82
N SER A 28 -4.08 3.72 -16.56
CA SER A 28 -2.87 3.39 -17.31
C SER A 28 -1.71 3.01 -16.40
N LEU A 29 -1.44 3.78 -15.34
CA LEU A 29 -0.36 3.49 -14.40
C LEU A 29 -0.55 2.13 -13.71
N THR A 30 -1.78 1.80 -13.33
CA THR A 30 -2.11 0.49 -12.71
C THR A 30 -1.85 -0.68 -13.65
N ASN A 31 -1.96 -0.47 -14.96
CA ASN A 31 -1.75 -1.47 -16.00
C ASN A 31 -0.34 -1.43 -16.61
N GLY A 32 0.61 -0.71 -16.00
CA GLY A 32 1.98 -0.61 -16.51
C GLY A 32 2.11 0.20 -17.80
N GLY A 33 1.17 1.11 -18.06
CA GLY A 33 1.22 2.01 -19.21
C GLY A 33 2.27 3.11 -19.06
N GLU A 34 2.73 3.61 -20.20
CA GLU A 34 3.70 4.70 -20.30
C GLU A 34 3.10 5.88 -21.07
N LEU A 35 3.62 7.08 -20.85
CA LEU A 35 3.27 8.25 -21.63
C LEU A 35 4.34 8.56 -22.68
N SER A 36 3.92 9.10 -23.83
CA SER A 36 4.85 9.78 -24.73
C SER A 36 5.22 11.17 -24.18
N GLU A 37 6.40 11.66 -24.58
CA GLU A 37 6.87 13.01 -24.20
C GLU A 37 5.87 14.12 -24.62
N PHE A 38 5.17 13.93 -25.75
CA PHE A 38 4.15 14.86 -26.21
C PHE A 38 2.93 14.88 -25.29
N GLU A 39 2.43 13.72 -24.88
CA GLU A 39 1.29 13.61 -23.98
C GLU A 39 1.62 14.19 -22.61
N TYR A 40 2.80 13.87 -22.07
CA TYR A 40 3.29 14.44 -20.82
C TYR A 40 3.34 15.97 -20.85
N LYS A 41 4.00 16.55 -21.86
CA LYS A 41 4.09 18.02 -22.00
C LYS A 41 2.72 18.66 -22.15
N LYS A 42 1.80 17.99 -22.84
CA LYS A 42 0.41 18.45 -22.99
C LYS A 42 -0.32 18.47 -21.65
N ILE A 43 -0.24 17.40 -20.87
CA ILE A 43 -0.88 17.30 -19.54
C ILE A 43 -0.35 18.41 -18.62
N LEU A 44 0.98 18.57 -18.52
CA LEU A 44 1.56 19.63 -17.69
C LEU A 44 1.09 21.02 -18.12
N LYS A 45 1.09 21.30 -19.42
CA LYS A 45 0.61 22.59 -19.95
C LYS A 45 -0.87 22.81 -19.63
N ASP A 46 -1.69 21.79 -19.79
CA ASP A 46 -3.14 21.85 -19.60
C ASP A 46 -3.52 22.04 -18.12
N LEU A 47 -2.69 21.53 -17.20
CA LEU A 47 -2.97 21.54 -15.75
C LEU A 47 -2.13 22.55 -14.95
N ASN A 48 -1.16 23.26 -15.54
CA ASN A 48 -0.21 24.13 -14.84
C ASN A 48 -0.83 25.18 -13.89
N ASN A 49 -2.06 25.62 -14.18
CA ASN A 49 -2.77 26.62 -13.37
C ASN A 49 -3.92 26.02 -12.54
N ASP A 50 -4.18 24.71 -12.66
CA ASP A 50 -5.21 24.02 -11.90
C ASP A 50 -4.61 23.47 -10.60
N LYS A 51 -5.11 23.99 -9.47
CA LYS A 51 -4.68 23.60 -8.12
C LYS A 51 -5.65 22.65 -7.44
N SER A 52 -6.62 22.10 -8.18
CA SER A 52 -7.51 21.07 -7.66
C SER A 52 -6.71 19.81 -7.32
N SER A 53 -7.21 19.05 -6.35
CA SER A 53 -6.59 17.79 -5.93
C SER A 53 -6.46 16.80 -7.09
N THR A 54 -7.43 16.77 -8.01
CA THR A 54 -7.40 15.93 -9.22
C THR A 54 -6.29 16.35 -10.18
N ALA A 55 -6.05 17.66 -10.35
CA ALA A 55 -4.92 18.14 -11.16
C ALA A 55 -3.58 17.80 -10.52
N ILE A 56 -3.46 17.96 -9.19
CA ILE A 56 -2.26 17.55 -8.43
C ILE A 56 -1.98 16.07 -8.65
N CYS A 57 -2.99 15.20 -8.48
CA CYS A 57 -2.85 13.76 -8.69
C CYS A 57 -2.46 13.42 -10.13
N ALA A 58 -3.13 14.03 -11.12
CA ALA A 58 -2.84 13.80 -12.53
C ALA A 58 -1.41 14.19 -12.92
N ILE A 59 -0.91 15.32 -12.43
CA ILE A 59 0.49 15.74 -12.66
C ILE A 59 1.46 14.74 -12.01
N GLY A 60 1.22 14.32 -10.77
CA GLY A 60 2.05 13.33 -10.09
C GLY A 60 2.13 12.00 -10.85
N TYR A 61 0.99 11.49 -11.32
CA TYR A 61 0.97 10.28 -12.15
C TYR A 61 1.63 10.48 -13.52
N ALA A 62 1.51 11.66 -14.13
CA ALA A 62 2.18 11.94 -15.38
C ALA A 62 3.72 11.92 -15.25
N HIS A 63 4.27 12.40 -14.13
CA HIS A 63 5.70 12.24 -13.84
C HIS A 63 6.10 10.76 -13.75
N ALA A 64 5.34 9.96 -13.01
CA ALA A 64 5.62 8.53 -12.85
C ALA A 64 5.54 7.76 -14.17
N MET A 65 4.52 8.01 -14.99
CA MET A 65 4.34 7.36 -16.30
C MET A 65 5.39 7.76 -17.35
N MET A 66 6.16 8.84 -17.12
CA MET A 66 7.33 9.20 -17.91
C MET A 66 8.63 8.55 -17.40
N GLY A 67 8.55 7.76 -16.33
CA GLY A 67 9.71 7.18 -15.64
C GLY A 67 10.38 8.12 -14.64
N ASN A 68 9.84 9.32 -14.40
CA ASN A 68 10.40 10.30 -13.47
C ASN A 68 9.84 10.09 -12.05
N ASN A 69 10.13 8.93 -11.46
CA ASN A 69 9.54 8.52 -10.18
C ASN A 69 9.89 9.45 -9.01
N ASP A 70 11.13 9.94 -8.94
CA ASP A 70 11.55 10.87 -7.89
C ASP A 70 10.83 12.22 -8.02
N ASP A 71 10.61 12.71 -9.26
CA ASP A 71 9.82 13.93 -9.48
C ASP A 71 8.37 13.74 -9.06
N ALA A 72 7.78 12.57 -9.33
CA ALA A 72 6.42 12.24 -8.92
C ALA A 72 6.28 12.25 -7.39
N ILE A 73 7.23 11.65 -6.67
CA ILE A 73 7.29 11.64 -5.21
C ILE A 73 7.43 13.07 -4.69
N ASN A 74 8.44 13.81 -5.15
CA ASN A 74 8.70 15.19 -4.74
C ASN A 74 7.49 16.10 -5.00
N TRP A 75 6.77 15.88 -6.11
CA TRP A 75 5.55 16.61 -6.44
C TRP A 75 4.48 16.38 -5.38
N PHE A 76 4.15 15.12 -5.05
CA PHE A 76 3.15 14.84 -4.01
C PHE A 76 3.57 15.37 -2.62
N GLU A 77 4.83 15.21 -2.25
CA GLU A 77 5.35 15.68 -0.96
C GLU A 77 5.29 17.20 -0.80
N SER A 78 5.35 17.95 -1.89
CA SER A 78 5.20 19.42 -1.87
C SER A 78 3.81 19.89 -1.43
N PHE A 79 2.82 18.99 -1.39
CA PHE A 79 1.46 19.25 -0.89
C PHE A 79 1.22 18.73 0.53
N SER A 80 2.27 18.29 1.23
CA SER A 80 2.20 17.95 2.65
C SER A 80 2.12 19.22 3.53
N PRO A 81 1.27 19.28 4.57
CA PRO A 81 0.36 18.23 5.02
C PRO A 81 -0.84 18.06 4.09
N PHE A 82 -1.22 16.81 3.82
CA PHE A 82 -2.34 16.50 2.92
C PHE A 82 -3.67 16.88 3.57
N THR A 83 -4.40 17.81 2.96
CA THR A 83 -5.74 18.22 3.42
C THR A 83 -6.87 17.44 2.76
N GLU A 84 -6.58 16.79 1.63
CA GLU A 84 -7.57 16.17 0.75
C GLU A 84 -7.27 14.67 0.62
N LEU A 85 -8.27 13.83 0.96
CA LEU A 85 -8.11 12.37 0.99
C LEU A 85 -7.75 11.80 -0.40
N VAL A 86 -8.25 12.41 -1.47
CA VAL A 86 -7.95 11.97 -2.84
C VAL A 86 -6.46 12.09 -3.16
N THR A 87 -5.80 13.17 -2.73
CA THR A 87 -4.36 13.38 -2.92
C THR A 87 -3.57 12.35 -2.13
N LEU A 88 -3.95 12.12 -0.87
CA LEU A 88 -3.31 11.11 -0.01
C LEU A 88 -3.44 9.70 -0.60
N LYS A 89 -4.64 9.32 -1.06
CA LYS A 89 -4.90 8.02 -1.71
C LYS A 89 -4.11 7.86 -3.01
N ALA A 90 -4.00 8.92 -3.80
CA ALA A 90 -3.22 8.89 -5.03
C ALA A 90 -1.73 8.74 -4.75
N TYR A 91 -1.19 9.48 -3.78
CA TYR A 91 0.22 9.34 -3.38
C TYR A 91 0.49 7.94 -2.83
N GLY A 92 -0.37 7.42 -1.96
CA GLY A 92 -0.25 6.05 -1.45
C GLY A 92 -0.33 4.99 -2.56
N SER A 93 -1.17 5.19 -3.58
CA SER A 93 -1.25 4.29 -4.74
C SER A 93 0.04 4.32 -5.56
N LEU A 94 0.61 5.51 -5.78
CA LEU A 94 1.92 5.66 -6.43
C LEU A 94 3.01 4.91 -5.64
N LEU A 95 3.13 5.14 -4.34
CA LEU A 95 4.13 4.48 -3.49
C LEU A 95 3.98 2.95 -3.54
N LYS A 96 2.75 2.45 -3.54
CA LYS A 96 2.48 1.01 -3.71
C LYS A 96 2.99 0.48 -5.04
N ILE A 97 2.69 1.16 -6.15
CA ILE A 97 3.11 0.75 -7.49
C ILE A 97 4.64 0.76 -7.62
N LEU A 98 5.29 1.74 -7.00
CA LEU A 98 6.76 1.86 -6.99
C LEU A 98 7.46 0.91 -6.00
N GLY A 99 6.72 0.09 -5.26
CA GLY A 99 7.28 -0.80 -4.24
C GLY A 99 7.97 -0.03 -3.10
N ARG A 100 7.46 1.15 -2.73
CA ARG A 100 7.96 2.01 -1.63
C ARG A 100 7.16 1.73 -0.37
N ASN A 101 7.30 0.52 0.17
CA ASN A 101 6.43 -0.01 1.22
C ASN A 101 6.58 0.76 2.54
N ARG A 102 7.81 1.09 2.95
CA ARG A 102 8.02 1.84 4.20
C ARG A 102 7.45 3.24 4.12
N ASP A 103 7.67 3.93 3.00
CA ASP A 103 7.13 5.26 2.75
C ASP A 103 5.60 5.23 2.78
N LEU A 104 4.98 4.22 2.17
CA LEU A 104 3.54 4.01 2.15
C LEU A 104 2.95 3.74 3.55
N ILE A 105 3.59 2.86 4.32
CA ILE A 105 3.19 2.55 5.70
C ILE A 105 3.27 3.81 6.54
N ASN A 106 4.41 4.51 6.50
CA ASN A 106 4.62 5.75 7.26
C ASN A 106 3.60 6.82 6.87
N LEU A 107 3.36 7.04 5.57
CA LEU A 107 2.37 7.99 5.06
C LEU A 107 0.99 7.71 5.66
N THR A 108 0.57 6.44 5.62
CA THR A 108 -0.76 6.01 6.10
C THR A 108 -0.89 6.16 7.61
N LEU A 109 0.10 5.68 8.36
CA LEU A 109 0.05 5.74 9.82
C LEU A 109 0.13 7.18 10.35
N ASN A 110 0.90 8.06 9.69
CA ASN A 110 0.98 9.49 10.04
C ASN A 110 -0.33 10.24 9.83
N HIS A 111 -1.22 9.74 8.98
CA HIS A 111 -2.52 10.37 8.70
C HIS A 111 -3.70 9.57 9.26
N THR A 112 -3.45 8.51 10.04
CA THR A 112 -4.44 7.49 10.42
C THR A 112 -5.73 8.04 11.06
N ASP A 113 -5.63 9.17 11.77
CA ASP A 113 -6.75 9.82 12.46
C ASP A 113 -7.21 11.12 11.76
N SER A 114 -6.62 11.46 10.61
CA SER A 114 -6.93 12.67 9.82
C SER A 114 -8.20 12.52 8.99
N PHE A 115 -8.56 11.29 8.59
CA PHE A 115 -9.70 11.03 7.70
C PHE A 115 -10.59 9.90 8.25
N LYS A 116 -11.90 10.15 8.28
CA LYS A 116 -12.91 9.12 8.59
C LYS A 116 -13.36 8.45 7.29
N ASP A 117 -12.57 7.50 6.82
CA ASP A 117 -12.81 6.74 5.61
C ASP A 117 -12.61 5.25 5.85
N ILE A 118 -13.50 4.43 5.29
CA ILE A 118 -13.50 2.98 5.53
C ILE A 118 -12.26 2.29 4.97
N TRP A 119 -11.85 2.66 3.76
CA TRP A 119 -10.65 2.09 3.13
C TRP A 119 -9.41 2.49 3.92
N PHE A 120 -9.35 3.74 4.35
CA PHE A 120 -8.22 4.25 5.12
C PHE A 120 -8.11 3.63 6.53
N SER A 121 -9.25 3.34 7.17
CA SER A 121 -9.30 2.60 8.44
C SER A 121 -8.81 1.16 8.28
N TRP A 122 -9.21 0.49 7.20
CA TRP A 122 -8.73 -0.86 6.86
C TRP A 122 -7.22 -0.86 6.59
N MET A 123 -6.71 0.03 5.74
CA MET A 123 -5.27 0.13 5.44
C MET A 123 -4.44 0.40 6.70
N SER A 124 -4.90 1.31 7.57
CA SER A 124 -4.22 1.58 8.83
C SER A 124 -4.18 0.36 9.75
N MET A 125 -5.28 -0.40 9.84
CA MET A 125 -5.35 -1.64 10.62
C MET A 125 -4.32 -2.66 10.13
N GLU A 126 -4.26 -2.89 8.81
CA GLU A 126 -3.31 -3.82 8.18
C GLU A 126 -1.86 -3.37 8.43
N TYR A 127 -1.56 -2.07 8.30
CA TYR A 127 -0.20 -1.58 8.51
C TYR A 127 0.25 -1.59 9.96
N TYR A 128 -0.63 -1.31 10.92
CA TYR A 128 -0.32 -1.56 12.33
C TYR A 128 -0.06 -3.04 12.60
N TYR A 129 -0.82 -3.95 11.98
CA TYR A 129 -0.59 -5.39 12.10
C TYR A 129 0.77 -5.81 11.51
N ILE A 130 1.10 -5.32 10.32
CA ILE A 130 2.36 -5.61 9.62
C ILE A 130 3.58 -5.24 10.47
N ILE A 131 3.54 -4.10 11.18
CA ILE A 131 4.64 -3.64 12.04
C ILE A 131 4.56 -4.19 13.48
N GLY A 132 3.57 -5.02 13.79
CA GLY A 132 3.41 -5.67 15.09
C GLY A 132 2.69 -4.86 16.17
N ASP A 133 2.11 -3.69 15.85
CA ASP A 133 1.33 -2.90 16.79
C ASP A 133 -0.12 -3.42 16.91
N VAL A 134 -0.25 -4.50 17.67
CA VAL A 134 -1.54 -5.18 17.89
C VAL A 134 -2.60 -4.26 18.51
N SER A 135 -2.19 -3.29 19.32
CA SER A 135 -3.11 -2.40 20.04
C SER A 135 -3.77 -1.40 19.10
N ASN A 136 -2.97 -0.72 18.28
CA ASN A 136 -3.50 0.21 17.29
C ASN A 136 -4.18 -0.51 16.13
N SER A 137 -3.71 -1.70 15.75
CA SER A 137 -4.41 -2.55 14.78
C SER A 137 -5.81 -2.90 15.29
N ALA A 138 -5.95 -3.37 16.53
CA ALA A 138 -7.26 -3.67 17.15
C ALA A 138 -8.16 -2.43 17.30
N ARG A 139 -7.59 -1.23 17.51
CA ARG A 139 -8.36 0.02 17.50
C ARG A 139 -8.92 0.30 16.12
N LYS A 140 -8.08 0.28 15.07
CA LYS A 140 -8.49 0.56 13.70
C LYS A 140 -9.42 -0.50 13.12
N ALA A 141 -9.25 -1.76 13.52
CA ALA A 141 -10.19 -2.84 13.25
C ALA A 141 -11.61 -2.51 13.71
N ARG A 142 -11.78 -2.04 14.96
CA ARG A 142 -13.09 -1.64 15.48
C ARG A 142 -13.69 -0.47 14.71
N GLU A 143 -12.87 0.52 14.34
CA GLU A 143 -13.29 1.64 13.50
C GLU A 143 -13.78 1.15 12.13
N PHE A 144 -12.99 0.34 11.43
CA PHE A 144 -13.36 -0.25 10.14
C PHE A 144 -14.66 -1.07 10.22
N LEU A 145 -14.76 -1.99 11.17
CA LEU A 145 -15.94 -2.86 11.36
C LEU A 145 -17.21 -2.06 11.69
N SER A 146 -17.07 -0.92 12.39
CA SER A 146 -18.21 -0.04 12.69
C SER A 146 -18.75 0.68 11.45
N MET A 147 -17.96 0.81 10.38
CA MET A 147 -18.35 1.44 9.12
C MET A 147 -18.96 0.43 8.12
N LEU A 148 -18.84 -0.88 8.37
CA LEU A 148 -19.42 -1.91 7.52
C LEU A 148 -20.93 -2.04 7.74
N PRO A 149 -21.72 -2.25 6.66
CA PRO A 149 -23.13 -2.57 6.78
C PRO A 149 -23.34 -3.94 7.45
N GLU A 150 -24.38 -4.07 8.26
CA GLU A 150 -24.76 -5.32 8.93
C GLU A 150 -25.20 -6.38 7.91
N ASN A 151 -24.27 -7.27 7.53
CA ASN A 151 -24.52 -8.38 6.61
C ASN A 151 -23.47 -9.49 6.79
N LYS A 152 -23.61 -10.58 6.02
CA LYS A 152 -22.67 -11.71 6.03
C LYS A 152 -21.21 -11.35 5.75
N ASN A 153 -20.94 -10.23 5.08
CA ASN A 153 -19.57 -9.78 4.83
C ASN A 153 -18.96 -9.17 6.09
N LYS A 154 -19.75 -8.48 6.92
CA LYS A 154 -19.29 -7.97 8.22
C LYS A 154 -18.92 -9.11 9.17
N GLU A 155 -19.78 -10.11 9.34
CA GLU A 155 -19.47 -11.29 10.18
C GLU A 155 -18.18 -12.00 9.74
N ARG A 156 -17.96 -12.11 8.42
CA ARG A 156 -16.73 -12.69 7.85
C ARG A 156 -15.50 -11.82 8.12
N ALA A 157 -15.62 -10.50 7.96
CA ALA A 157 -14.55 -9.56 8.26
C ALA A 157 -14.19 -9.61 9.76
N GLU A 158 -15.18 -9.61 10.64
CA GLU A 158 -15.00 -9.75 12.09
C GLU A 158 -14.26 -11.03 12.44
N TYR A 159 -14.66 -12.16 11.86
CA TYR A 159 -13.97 -13.42 12.06
C TYR A 159 -12.51 -13.38 11.60
N SER A 160 -12.26 -12.92 10.37
CA SER A 160 -10.91 -12.86 9.79
C SER A 160 -9.97 -11.96 10.59
N ILE A 161 -10.41 -10.74 10.92
CA ILE A 161 -9.65 -9.77 11.72
C ILE A 161 -9.38 -10.33 13.13
N SER A 162 -10.37 -10.98 13.74
CA SER A 162 -10.20 -11.63 15.04
C SER A 162 -9.12 -12.70 15.02
N GLN A 163 -9.07 -13.54 13.97
CA GLN A 163 -8.02 -14.56 13.81
C GLN A 163 -6.62 -13.94 13.64
N GLN A 164 -6.49 -12.87 12.84
CA GLN A 164 -5.22 -12.18 12.65
C GLN A 164 -4.70 -11.58 13.97
N LEU A 165 -5.56 -10.84 14.68
CA LEU A 165 -5.20 -10.20 15.95
C LEU A 165 -4.92 -11.23 17.06
N ASP A 166 -5.66 -12.34 17.09
CA ASP A 166 -5.43 -13.44 18.03
C ASP A 166 -4.06 -14.09 17.78
N SER A 167 -3.70 -14.34 16.51
CA SER A 167 -2.41 -14.95 16.16
C SER A 167 -1.23 -14.09 16.64
N LEU A 168 -1.27 -12.78 16.38
CA LEU A 168 -0.22 -11.86 16.86
C LEU A 168 -0.21 -11.76 18.38
N SER A 169 -1.38 -11.71 19.01
CA SER A 169 -1.49 -11.69 20.47
C SER A 169 -0.94 -12.96 21.11
N ARG A 170 -1.13 -14.13 20.50
CA ARG A 170 -0.60 -15.42 20.98
C ARG A 170 0.91 -15.48 20.86
N VAL A 171 1.48 -15.03 19.75
CA VAL A 171 2.95 -14.93 19.59
C VAL A 171 3.57 -14.14 20.75
N TYR A 172 2.99 -12.99 21.10
CA TYR A 172 3.50 -12.17 22.21
C TYR A 172 3.27 -12.81 23.58
N LYS A 173 2.10 -13.42 23.81
CA LYS A 173 1.78 -14.07 25.09
C LYS A 173 2.60 -15.33 25.36
N SER A 174 2.91 -16.10 24.31
CA SER A 174 3.73 -17.31 24.41
C SER A 174 5.23 -17.01 24.52
N GLY A 175 5.64 -15.74 24.36
CA GLY A 175 7.03 -15.33 24.41
C GLY A 175 7.84 -15.72 23.17
N TYR A 176 7.18 -16.13 22.08
CA TYR A 176 7.85 -16.48 20.82
C TYR A 176 8.55 -15.29 20.19
N CYS A 177 8.04 -14.08 20.39
CA CYS A 177 8.74 -12.88 20.00
C CYS A 177 8.23 -11.70 20.84
N THR A 178 9.08 -10.75 21.14
CA THR A 178 8.68 -9.47 21.73
C THR A 178 8.14 -8.53 20.63
N PRO A 179 7.33 -7.52 20.97
CA PRO A 179 6.91 -6.51 20.00
C PRO A 179 8.08 -5.82 19.29
N GLU A 180 9.17 -5.54 20.00
CA GLU A 180 10.36 -4.93 19.44
C GLU A 180 11.07 -5.84 18.43
N GLN A 181 11.21 -7.14 18.76
CA GLN A 181 11.77 -8.13 17.85
C GLN A 181 10.88 -8.32 16.61
N PHE A 182 9.56 -8.37 16.79
CA PHE A 182 8.62 -8.48 15.66
C PHE A 182 8.72 -7.26 14.74
N LYS A 183 8.83 -6.06 15.32
CA LYS A 183 9.05 -4.84 14.55
C LYS A 183 10.37 -4.91 13.77
N MET A 184 11.45 -5.43 14.36
CA MET A 184 12.72 -5.63 13.65
C MET A 184 12.58 -6.62 12.49
N VAL A 185 11.83 -7.70 12.67
CA VAL A 185 11.50 -8.66 11.59
C VAL A 185 10.74 -7.97 10.47
N SER A 186 9.71 -7.19 10.80
CA SER A 186 8.92 -6.41 9.84
C SER A 186 9.77 -5.36 9.10
N ASP A 187 10.61 -4.61 9.82
CA ASP A 187 11.50 -3.61 9.22
C ASP A 187 12.48 -4.27 8.23
N LEU A 188 12.99 -5.47 8.54
CA LEU A 188 13.87 -6.23 7.65
C LEU A 188 13.17 -6.69 6.38
N THR A 189 11.96 -7.23 6.50
CA THR A 189 11.21 -7.73 5.34
C THR A 189 10.86 -6.57 4.41
N LEU A 190 10.39 -5.44 4.98
CA LEU A 190 10.10 -4.23 4.24
C LEU A 190 11.35 -3.62 3.57
N ASP A 191 12.51 -3.62 4.23
CA ASP A 191 13.76 -3.12 3.64
C ASP A 191 14.21 -3.96 2.44
N ILE A 192 14.03 -5.28 2.50
CA ILE A 192 14.30 -6.17 1.37
C ILE A 192 13.33 -5.89 0.23
N LEU A 193 12.03 -5.78 0.50
CA LEU A 193 11.03 -5.48 -0.54
C LEU A 193 11.31 -4.13 -1.21
N ASP A 194 11.60 -3.09 -0.43
CA ASP A 194 11.90 -1.75 -0.94
C ASP A 194 13.17 -1.74 -1.79
N LYS A 195 14.22 -2.46 -1.37
CA LYS A 195 15.48 -2.59 -2.13
C LYS A 195 15.26 -3.17 -3.53
N TYR A 196 14.32 -4.10 -3.68
CA TYR A 196 14.02 -4.75 -4.96
C TYR A 196 12.75 -4.20 -5.63
N HIS A 197 12.16 -3.14 -5.07
CA HIS A 197 10.92 -2.52 -5.55
C HIS A 197 9.74 -3.50 -5.69
N TYR A 198 9.65 -4.51 -4.82
CA TYR A 198 8.49 -5.40 -4.77
C TYR A 198 7.38 -4.79 -3.91
N PRO A 199 6.16 -4.59 -4.45
CA PRO A 199 5.02 -4.18 -3.64
C PRO A 199 4.61 -5.28 -2.67
N LEU A 200 4.44 -4.91 -1.40
CA LEU A 200 3.82 -5.77 -0.40
C LEU A 200 2.36 -6.00 -0.77
N ARG A 201 1.94 -7.27 -0.86
CA ARG A 201 0.54 -7.62 -1.11
C ARG A 201 -0.23 -7.83 0.18
N TYR A 202 0.31 -8.67 1.06
CA TYR A 202 -0.31 -9.04 2.31
C TYR A 202 0.74 -9.64 3.25
N VAL A 203 0.33 -9.79 4.50
CA VAL A 203 1.05 -10.52 5.54
C VAL A 203 0.08 -11.44 6.26
N GLU A 204 0.51 -12.67 6.54
CA GLU A 204 -0.23 -13.58 7.43
C GLU A 204 0.73 -14.15 8.49
N LEU A 205 0.25 -14.22 9.74
CA LEU A 205 1.00 -14.81 10.84
C LEU A 205 0.30 -16.10 11.28
N PHE A 206 0.98 -17.23 11.12
CA PHE A 206 0.52 -18.52 11.60
C PHE A 206 1.18 -18.86 12.93
N TYR A 207 0.36 -19.05 13.97
CA TYR A 207 0.81 -19.50 15.28
C TYR A 207 0.70 -21.02 15.38
N TYR A 208 1.79 -21.68 15.77
CA TYR A 208 1.86 -23.12 15.99
C TYR A 208 2.16 -23.40 17.46
N GLU A 209 1.17 -23.91 18.20
CA GLU A 209 1.30 -24.13 19.64
C GLU A 209 2.41 -25.14 19.95
N GLY A 210 3.45 -24.67 20.65
CA GLY A 210 4.63 -25.45 21.00
C GLY A 210 5.74 -25.49 19.93
N GLU A 211 5.52 -24.87 18.76
CA GLU A 211 6.43 -24.96 17.60
C GLU A 211 6.90 -23.59 17.07
N GLY A 212 6.35 -22.48 17.56
CA GLY A 212 6.72 -21.12 17.15
C GLY A 212 5.67 -20.45 16.27
N ALA A 213 6.10 -19.60 15.35
CA ALA A 213 5.21 -18.95 14.38
C ALA A 213 5.86 -18.69 13.02
N SER A 214 5.05 -18.70 11.96
CA SER A 214 5.45 -18.33 10.59
C SER A 214 4.88 -16.95 10.24
N TYR A 215 5.71 -16.03 9.78
CA TYR A 215 5.32 -14.69 9.31
C TYR A 215 5.48 -14.61 7.80
N GLU A 216 4.38 -14.80 7.08
CA GLU A 216 4.40 -15.01 5.64
C GLU A 216 4.09 -13.71 4.91
N ILE A 217 5.02 -13.28 4.06
CA ILE A 217 4.96 -12.04 3.30
C ILE A 217 4.62 -12.35 1.85
N GLY A 218 3.43 -11.94 1.42
CA GLY A 218 2.97 -12.14 0.05
C GLY A 218 3.57 -11.11 -0.92
N ILE A 219 4.19 -11.59 -1.99
CA ILE A 219 4.67 -10.78 -3.12
C ILE A 219 4.04 -11.25 -4.44
N PHE A 220 4.14 -10.43 -5.49
CA PHE A 220 3.83 -10.86 -6.85
C PHE A 220 5.13 -11.18 -7.58
N LEU A 221 5.20 -12.34 -8.22
CA LEU A 221 6.30 -12.70 -9.09
C LEU A 221 5.80 -12.70 -10.53
N ASP A 222 6.61 -12.15 -11.43
CA ASP A 222 6.33 -12.28 -12.85
C ASP A 222 6.75 -13.69 -13.32
N ASN A 223 5.83 -14.40 -13.97
CA ASN A 223 6.07 -15.70 -14.60
C ASN A 223 6.62 -16.79 -13.64
N ASP A 224 6.12 -16.87 -12.41
CA ASP A 224 6.48 -17.90 -11.43
C ASP A 224 8.02 -17.97 -11.18
N ASP A 225 8.71 -16.82 -11.09
CA ASP A 225 10.17 -16.77 -10.86
C ASP A 225 10.55 -17.17 -9.42
N PHE A 226 10.47 -18.46 -9.13
CA PHE A 226 10.85 -19.06 -7.84
C PHE A 226 12.32 -18.85 -7.48
N LYS A 227 13.19 -18.57 -8.47
CA LYS A 227 14.59 -18.25 -8.19
C LYS A 227 14.70 -16.91 -7.48
N THR A 228 13.93 -15.92 -7.92
CA THR A 228 13.82 -14.65 -7.22
C THR A 228 13.29 -14.84 -5.80
N LEU A 229 12.22 -15.63 -5.62
CA LEU A 229 11.68 -15.93 -4.29
C LEU A 229 12.73 -16.56 -3.35
N SER A 230 13.46 -17.56 -3.86
CA SER A 230 14.54 -18.20 -3.12
C SER A 230 15.64 -17.21 -2.75
N ASN A 231 16.03 -16.30 -3.65
CA ASN A 231 17.05 -15.29 -3.37
C ASN A 231 16.61 -14.30 -2.28
N LEU A 232 15.34 -13.88 -2.28
CA LEU A 232 14.79 -12.98 -1.27
C LEU A 232 14.79 -13.63 0.12
N ASN A 233 14.37 -14.90 0.20
CA ASN A 233 14.38 -15.68 1.44
C ASN A 233 15.82 -15.95 1.94
N ASP A 234 16.75 -16.26 1.03
CA ASP A 234 18.17 -16.40 1.36
C ASP A 234 18.76 -15.11 1.95
N GLU A 235 18.42 -13.96 1.37
CA GLU A 235 18.87 -12.65 1.88
C GLU A 235 18.27 -12.35 3.25
N LEU A 236 16.98 -12.64 3.45
CA LEU A 236 16.30 -12.47 4.72
C LEU A 236 16.97 -13.28 5.83
N ILE A 237 17.20 -14.58 5.61
CA ILE A 237 17.90 -15.45 6.57
C ILE A 237 19.31 -14.89 6.88
N LYS A 238 20.09 -14.54 5.84
CA LYS A 238 21.45 -13.98 6.00
C LYS A 238 21.47 -12.66 6.77
N ARG A 239 20.41 -11.86 6.71
CA ARG A 239 20.30 -10.60 7.47
C ARG A 239 19.84 -10.85 8.90
N MET A 240 18.86 -11.74 9.10
CA MET A 240 18.34 -12.08 10.43
C MET A 240 19.41 -12.65 11.36
N ILE A 241 20.22 -13.61 10.88
CA ILE A 241 21.27 -14.25 11.70
C ILE A 241 22.38 -13.27 12.17
N LYS A 242 22.39 -12.03 11.66
CA LYS A 242 23.34 -11.00 12.05
C LYS A 242 22.82 -10.09 13.17
N ILE A 243 21.53 -10.18 13.50
CA ILE A 243 20.87 -9.34 14.51
C ILE A 243 20.69 -10.18 15.77
N LYS A 244 21.56 -9.96 16.75
CA LYS A 244 21.59 -10.75 18.00
C LYS A 244 20.30 -10.64 18.80
N GLU A 245 19.63 -9.50 18.70
CA GLU A 245 18.34 -9.24 19.33
C GLU A 245 17.27 -10.22 18.83
N LEU A 246 17.44 -10.84 17.66
CA LEU A 246 16.52 -11.83 17.11
C LEU A 246 16.87 -13.28 17.46
N ASP A 247 17.98 -13.55 18.18
CA ASP A 247 18.44 -14.92 18.49
C ASP A 247 17.41 -15.75 19.27
N THR A 248 16.49 -15.10 20.00
CA THR A 248 15.42 -15.75 20.77
C THR A 248 14.02 -15.54 20.17
N CYS A 249 13.91 -14.95 18.98
CA CYS A 249 12.62 -14.81 18.31
C CYS A 249 12.33 -16.08 17.51
N GLU A 250 11.23 -16.75 17.85
CA GLU A 250 10.71 -17.97 17.22
C GLU A 250 9.67 -17.67 16.12
N VAL A 251 9.58 -16.41 15.69
CA VAL A 251 8.83 -16.02 14.49
C VAL A 251 9.77 -16.15 13.29
N THR A 252 9.43 -17.03 12.36
CA THR A 252 10.19 -17.27 11.14
C THR A 252 9.52 -16.53 9.98
N PRO A 253 10.13 -15.45 9.45
CA PRO A 253 9.57 -14.75 8.30
C PRO A 253 9.95 -15.41 6.99
N CYS A 254 9.05 -15.41 6.01
CA CYS A 254 9.33 -15.90 4.66
C CYS A 254 8.52 -15.15 3.60
N PHE A 255 9.15 -14.87 2.46
CA PHE A 255 8.45 -14.41 1.26
C PHE A 255 7.76 -15.59 0.59
N SER A 256 6.54 -15.37 0.11
CA SER A 256 5.75 -16.35 -0.64
C SER A 256 5.01 -15.69 -1.81
N GLU A 257 4.72 -16.47 -2.85
CA GLU A 257 3.87 -16.06 -3.98
C GLU A 257 2.37 -16.32 -3.71
N GLY A 258 2.00 -16.61 -2.46
CA GLY A 258 0.66 -17.02 -2.11
C GLY A 258 -0.45 -16.04 -2.54
N GLY A 259 -1.68 -16.51 -2.46
CA GLY A 259 -2.87 -15.76 -2.87
C GLY A 259 -4.00 -15.89 -1.87
N MET A 260 -4.86 -14.88 -1.81
CA MET A 260 -6.06 -14.96 -0.99
C MET A 260 -7.10 -15.87 -1.67
N SER A 261 -7.48 -16.96 -1.00
CA SER A 261 -8.58 -17.84 -1.41
C SER A 261 -9.56 -18.00 -0.26
N ASN A 262 -10.84 -17.76 -0.51
CA ASN A 262 -11.89 -17.80 0.52
C ASN A 262 -11.57 -16.97 1.78
N TRP A 263 -10.93 -15.80 1.62
CA TRP A 263 -10.52 -14.91 2.73
C TRP A 263 -9.50 -15.50 3.70
N ARG A 264 -8.75 -16.51 3.25
CA ARG A 264 -7.52 -17.02 3.87
C ARG A 264 -6.39 -16.91 2.84
N TYR A 265 -5.16 -16.65 3.26
CA TYR A 265 -4.07 -16.75 2.31
C TYR A 265 -3.65 -18.21 2.15
N ILE A 266 -3.51 -18.62 0.90
CA ILE A 266 -2.95 -19.91 0.51
C ILE A 266 -1.56 -19.61 0.04
N HIS A 267 -0.59 -20.27 0.66
CA HIS A 267 0.81 -20.05 0.36
C HIS A 267 1.33 -21.17 -0.53
N GLY A 268 1.86 -20.79 -1.69
CA GLY A 268 2.73 -21.63 -2.49
C GLY A 268 4.13 -21.50 -1.93
N ALA A 269 4.68 -22.61 -1.42
CA ALA A 269 6.08 -22.72 -1.03
C ALA A 269 6.90 -23.26 -2.20
#